data_AF-A0A950YRV3-F1
#
_entry.id   AF-A0A950YRV3-F1
#
_cell.length_a   1.000
_cell.length_b   1.000
_cell.length_c   1.000
_cell.angle_alpha   90.00
_cell.angle_beta   90.00
_cell.angle_gamma   90.00
#
_symmetry.space_group_name_H-M   'P 1'
#
loop_
_entity.id
_entity.type
_entity.pdbx_description
1 polymer ?
#
loop_
_entity_poly.entity_id
_entity_poly.type
_entity_poly.pdbx_seq_one_letter_code
_entity_poly.pdbx_strand_id
1 'polypeptide(L)'
;MGEDQLAAAYAKQMYSRLYRPAGMAGARLADDPRGLVTNYARGNARDLTGTFTTLPYASVGSYAPIGGALTTLNDMAAYVRLQLRAGVSVSGRRVVSAGNLAECWKPHISVPVDHPNLDPDAASSGYGMGWYLTRYRDGTSLIWHDGGIDGFTSWIGFLPEHDIGLVVLNSMSGNRFLPRKRHFRLGAECSSRDGAPGSAARGGRGHSPGRLGHPRLMHG
;
A
#
# COMPACT_ATOMS: atom_id res chain seq x y z
N MET A 1 -6.62 -33.83 14.97
CA MET A 1 -6.06 -32.47 15.13
C MET A 1 -7.25 -31.55 15.33
N GLY A 2 -7.34 -30.85 16.46
CA GLY A 2 -8.43 -29.90 16.73
C GLY A 2 -8.27 -28.60 15.95
N GLU A 3 -9.34 -27.81 15.82
CA GLU A 3 -9.33 -26.53 15.09
C GLU A 3 -8.26 -25.55 15.62
N ASP A 4 -8.10 -25.48 16.96
CA ASP A 4 -7.08 -24.65 17.61
C ASP A 4 -5.65 -25.06 17.21
N GLN A 5 -5.41 -26.36 17.02
CA GLN A 5 -4.10 -26.86 16.59
C GLN A 5 -3.82 -26.47 15.13
N LEU A 6 -4.85 -26.45 14.28
CA LEU A 6 -4.72 -26.03 12.89
C LEU A 6 -4.45 -24.52 12.79
N ALA A 7 -5.18 -23.70 13.55
CA ALA A 7 -4.96 -22.26 13.61
C ALA A 7 -3.54 -21.91 14.09
N ALA A 8 -3.08 -22.57 15.17
CA ALA A 8 -1.72 -22.38 15.68
C ALA A 8 -0.65 -22.84 14.67
N ALA A 9 -0.88 -23.97 14.00
CA ALA A 9 0.03 -24.45 12.95
C ALA A 9 0.11 -23.46 11.78
N TYR A 10 -1.03 -22.92 11.33
CA TYR A 10 -1.08 -21.92 10.27
C TYR A 10 -0.35 -20.64 10.66
N ALA A 11 -0.63 -20.09 11.85
CA ALA A 11 0.08 -18.93 12.38
C ALA A 11 1.60 -19.13 12.43
N LYS A 12 2.05 -20.32 12.87
CA LYS A 12 3.47 -20.69 12.88
C LYS A 12 4.06 -20.74 11.47
N GLN A 13 3.35 -21.30 10.49
CA GLN A 13 3.84 -21.34 9.10
C GLN A 13 3.91 -19.94 8.51
N MET A 14 2.89 -19.10 8.70
CA MET A 14 2.88 -17.72 8.22
C MET A 14 4.06 -16.93 8.79
N TYR A 15 4.28 -17.01 10.11
CA TYR A 15 5.40 -16.32 10.74
C TYR A 15 6.77 -16.83 10.24
N SER A 16 6.97 -18.15 10.21
CA SER A 16 8.27 -18.74 9.94
C SER A 16 8.66 -18.76 8.45
N ARG A 17 7.69 -18.92 7.55
CA ARG A 17 7.90 -19.04 6.10
C ARG A 17 7.67 -17.75 5.32
N LEU A 18 6.84 -16.83 5.82
CA LEU A 18 6.52 -15.59 5.12
C LEU A 18 6.96 -14.35 5.90
N TYR A 19 6.36 -14.07 7.05
CA TYR A 19 6.54 -12.76 7.72
C TYR A 19 7.99 -12.50 8.09
N ARG A 20 8.60 -13.38 8.89
CA ARG A 20 9.99 -13.23 9.32
C ARG A 20 10.98 -13.15 8.14
N PRO A 21 10.98 -14.08 7.16
CA PRO A 21 11.93 -13.99 6.05
C PRO A 21 11.67 -12.82 5.08
N ALA A 22 10.44 -12.30 5.02
CA ALA A 22 10.10 -11.09 4.26
C ALA A 22 10.57 -9.80 4.94
N GLY A 23 10.95 -9.85 6.23
CA GLY A 23 11.30 -8.67 7.04
C GLY A 23 10.10 -8.05 7.76
N MET A 24 8.97 -8.76 7.85
CA MET A 24 7.76 -8.34 8.55
C MET A 24 7.82 -8.79 10.03
N ALA A 25 8.79 -8.27 10.78
CA ALA A 25 9.07 -8.73 12.15
C ALA A 25 7.91 -8.48 13.13
N GLY A 26 7.08 -7.47 12.87
CA GLY A 26 5.90 -7.14 13.67
C GLY A 26 4.62 -7.84 13.23
N ALA A 27 4.63 -8.59 12.13
CA ALA A 27 3.42 -9.25 11.63
C ALA A 27 3.12 -10.56 12.36
N ARG A 28 1.86 -10.76 12.73
CA ARG A 28 1.35 -11.96 13.39
C ARG A 28 -0.12 -12.19 13.08
N LEU A 29 -0.54 -13.45 13.17
CA LEU A 29 -1.95 -13.82 13.24
C LEU A 29 -2.33 -13.92 14.72
N ALA A 30 -3.25 -13.06 15.16
CA ALA A 30 -3.75 -13.02 16.52
C ALA A 30 -5.09 -12.27 16.57
N ASP A 31 -5.95 -12.65 17.51
CA ASP A 31 -7.23 -11.98 17.73
C ASP A 31 -7.06 -10.58 18.33
N ASP A 32 -6.04 -10.39 19.18
CA ASP A 32 -5.84 -9.17 19.95
C ASP A 32 -4.35 -8.80 20.04
N PRO A 33 -3.96 -7.53 19.79
CA PRO A 33 -2.58 -7.08 19.97
C PRO A 33 -2.16 -6.91 21.44
N ARG A 34 -3.10 -6.83 22.39
CA ARG A 34 -2.82 -6.62 23.81
C ARG A 34 -2.02 -7.79 24.36
N GLY A 35 -0.99 -7.48 25.14
CA GLY A 35 -0.02 -8.46 25.65
C GLY A 35 1.06 -8.87 24.64
N LEU A 36 0.89 -8.55 23.35
CA LEU A 36 1.92 -8.74 22.32
C LEU A 36 2.71 -7.46 22.06
N VAL A 37 2.04 -6.32 22.08
CA VAL A 37 2.63 -4.99 21.88
C VAL A 37 1.98 -3.94 22.78
N THR A 38 2.70 -2.87 23.06
CA THR A 38 2.21 -1.72 23.82
C THR A 38 1.66 -0.59 22.94
N ASN A 39 2.10 -0.52 21.68
CA ASN A 39 1.61 0.44 20.70
C ASN A 39 0.76 -0.26 19.64
N TYR A 40 -0.55 -0.10 19.74
CA TYR A 40 -1.53 -0.65 18.81
C TYR A 40 -2.66 0.35 18.56
N ALA A 41 -3.22 0.32 17.35
CA ALA A 41 -4.36 1.15 16.99
C ALA A 41 -5.65 0.65 17.68
N ARG A 42 -6.63 1.51 17.90
CA ARG A 42 -7.95 1.09 18.37
C ARG A 42 -8.93 1.20 17.21
N GLY A 43 -9.74 0.17 17.00
CA GLY A 43 -10.72 0.18 15.93
C GLY A 43 -11.86 1.12 16.28
N ASN A 44 -12.34 1.90 15.31
CA ASN A 44 -13.43 2.84 15.54
C ASN A 44 -14.52 2.71 14.48
N ALA A 45 -15.76 3.02 14.84
CA ALA A 45 -16.88 3.13 13.90
C ALA A 45 -17.75 4.33 14.27
N ARG A 46 -18.67 4.68 13.38
CA ARG A 46 -19.77 5.58 13.70
C ARG A 46 -20.98 4.75 14.10
N ASP A 47 -21.65 5.13 15.19
CA ASP A 47 -22.95 4.58 15.52
C ASP A 47 -24.05 5.13 14.58
N LEU A 48 -25.30 4.73 14.79
CA LEU A 48 -26.44 5.17 13.98
C LEU A 48 -26.70 6.68 14.07
N THR A 49 -26.14 7.38 15.07
CA THR A 49 -26.23 8.83 15.24
C THR A 49 -25.05 9.57 14.60
N GLY A 50 -24.07 8.84 14.06
CA GLY A 50 -22.85 9.38 13.48
C GLY A 50 -21.72 9.62 14.49
N THR A 51 -21.92 9.26 15.77
CA THR A 51 -20.94 9.46 16.84
C THR A 51 -19.85 8.41 16.76
N PHE A 52 -18.59 8.83 16.95
CA PHE A 52 -17.47 7.90 16.96
C PHE A 52 -17.45 7.06 18.23
N THR A 53 -17.37 5.74 18.05
CA THR A 53 -17.22 4.76 19.13
C THR A 53 -16.03 3.85 18.85
N THR A 54 -15.34 3.44 19.90
CA THR A 54 -14.27 2.45 19.84
C THR A 54 -14.86 1.05 19.90
N LEU A 55 -14.44 0.20 18.97
CA LEU A 55 -14.85 -1.20 18.91
C LEU A 55 -13.78 -2.09 19.57
N PRO A 56 -14.19 -3.17 20.27
CA PRO A 56 -13.25 -4.15 20.76
C PRO A 56 -12.63 -4.94 19.60
N TYR A 57 -11.43 -5.47 19.80
CA TYR A 57 -10.89 -6.51 18.93
C TYR A 57 -11.78 -7.76 19.02
N ALA A 58 -12.24 -8.24 17.87
CA ALA A 58 -13.03 -9.46 17.78
C ALA A 58 -12.13 -10.66 17.50
N SER A 59 -12.51 -11.83 18.00
CA SER A 59 -11.83 -13.07 17.63
C SER A 59 -12.06 -13.35 16.15
N VAL A 60 -10.97 -13.61 15.42
CA VAL A 60 -11.04 -13.99 14.01
C VAL A 60 -11.16 -15.51 13.86
N GLY A 61 -10.77 -16.30 14.87
CA GLY A 61 -10.96 -17.75 14.88
C GLY A 61 -10.56 -18.43 13.58
N SER A 62 -11.46 -19.25 13.02
CA SER A 62 -11.26 -19.92 11.73
C SER A 62 -11.13 -18.98 10.52
N TYR A 63 -11.50 -17.71 10.66
CA TYR A 63 -11.32 -16.65 9.64
C TYR A 63 -9.93 -15.99 9.68
N ALA A 64 -9.03 -16.38 10.59
CA ALA A 64 -7.67 -15.82 10.64
C ALA A 64 -6.95 -15.78 9.27
N PRO A 65 -7.07 -16.79 8.37
CA PRO A 65 -6.45 -16.75 7.05
C PRO A 65 -6.94 -15.64 6.11
N ILE A 66 -8.17 -15.14 6.28
CA ILE A 66 -8.78 -14.16 5.35
C ILE A 66 -8.56 -12.71 5.80
N GLY A 67 -8.20 -12.46 7.06
CA GLY A 67 -8.10 -11.09 7.59
C GLY A 67 -7.54 -10.94 9.01
N GLY A 68 -6.97 -11.98 9.60
CA GLY A 68 -6.51 -11.97 10.99
C GLY A 68 -5.10 -11.42 11.23
N ALA A 69 -4.48 -10.82 10.22
CA ALA A 69 -3.10 -10.34 10.33
C ALA A 69 -3.04 -8.99 11.03
N LEU A 70 -2.37 -8.96 12.19
CA LEU A 70 -1.97 -7.73 12.86
C LEU A 70 -0.57 -7.36 12.37
N THR A 71 -0.44 -6.17 11.80
CA THR A 71 0.78 -5.72 11.10
C THR A 71 1.04 -4.23 11.33
N THR A 72 2.22 -3.77 10.96
CA THR A 72 2.58 -2.35 10.93
C THR A 72 2.74 -1.85 9.49
N LEU A 73 2.79 -0.53 9.32
CA LEU A 73 3.09 0.05 8.01
C LEU A 73 4.47 -0.39 7.50
N ASN A 74 5.47 -0.51 8.38
CA ASN A 74 6.83 -0.94 8.03
C ASN A 74 6.85 -2.41 7.57
N ASP A 75 6.10 -3.28 8.23
CA ASP A 75 5.95 -4.68 7.81
C ASP A 75 5.33 -4.76 6.41
N MET A 76 4.24 -4.02 6.18
CA MET A 76 3.58 -4.01 4.87
C MET A 76 4.43 -3.38 3.78
N ALA A 77 5.24 -2.36 4.09
CA ALA A 77 6.22 -1.82 3.16
C ALA A 77 7.29 -2.86 2.79
N ALA A 78 7.75 -3.67 3.74
CA ALA A 78 8.65 -4.78 3.46
C ALA A 78 7.99 -5.84 2.56
N TYR A 79 6.69 -6.10 2.77
CA TYR A 79 5.91 -7.01 1.91
C TYR A 79 5.74 -6.47 0.49
N VAL A 80 5.42 -5.19 0.30
CA VAL A 80 5.35 -4.56 -1.03
C VAL A 80 6.71 -4.61 -1.72
N ARG A 81 7.81 -4.35 -1.01
CA ARG A 81 9.16 -4.50 -1.57
C ARG A 81 9.48 -5.93 -1.97
N LEU A 82 9.00 -6.93 -1.23
CA LEU A 82 9.12 -8.34 -1.61
C LEU A 82 8.42 -8.62 -2.94
N GLN A 83 7.23 -8.05 -3.13
CA GLN A 83 6.45 -8.17 -4.38
C GLN A 83 7.21 -7.56 -5.56
N LEU A 84 7.57 -6.28 -5.47
CA LEU A 84 8.28 -5.53 -6.52
C LEU A 84 9.64 -6.15 -6.88
N ARG A 85 10.31 -6.78 -5.90
CA ARG A 85 11.62 -7.44 -6.08
C ARG A 85 11.50 -8.92 -6.45
N ALA A 86 10.40 -9.33 -7.07
CA ALA A 86 10.19 -10.67 -7.58
C ALA A 86 10.47 -11.79 -6.53
N GLY A 87 10.02 -11.56 -5.30
CA GLY A 87 10.10 -12.52 -4.19
C GLY A 87 11.40 -12.47 -3.37
N VAL A 88 12.21 -11.43 -3.51
CA VAL A 88 13.42 -11.20 -2.71
C VAL A 88 13.17 -10.14 -1.64
N SER A 89 13.33 -10.52 -0.38
CA SER A 89 13.04 -9.64 0.76
C SER A 89 14.06 -8.51 0.90
N VAL A 90 13.74 -7.57 1.80
CA VAL A 90 14.59 -6.40 2.11
C VAL A 90 16.02 -6.78 2.54
N SER A 91 16.21 -7.98 3.11
CA SER A 91 17.53 -8.51 3.50
C SER A 91 18.26 -9.30 2.40
N GLY A 92 17.66 -9.42 1.20
CA GLY A 92 18.23 -10.18 0.08
C GLY A 92 17.85 -11.67 0.07
N ARG A 93 17.05 -12.14 1.04
CA ARG A 93 16.59 -13.53 1.09
C ARG A 93 15.47 -13.76 0.08
N ARG A 94 15.59 -14.81 -0.74
CA ARG A 94 14.46 -15.29 -1.55
C ARG A 94 13.42 -15.97 -0.66
N VAL A 95 12.22 -15.41 -0.62
CA VAL A 95 11.06 -15.95 0.13
C VAL A 95 10.16 -16.77 -0.78
N VAL A 96 9.99 -16.30 -2.02
CA VAL A 96 9.20 -16.95 -3.07
C VAL A 96 9.96 -16.87 -4.40
N SER A 97 9.79 -17.86 -5.26
CA SER A 97 10.37 -17.81 -6.61
C SER A 97 9.65 -16.74 -7.44
N ALA A 98 10.35 -16.14 -8.40
CA ALA A 98 9.72 -15.18 -9.31
C ALA A 98 8.57 -15.83 -10.10
N GLY A 99 8.71 -17.09 -10.50
CA GLY A 99 7.66 -17.85 -11.18
C GLY A 99 6.41 -18.04 -10.33
N ASN A 100 6.54 -18.50 -9.09
CA ASN A 100 5.36 -18.68 -8.21
C ASN A 100 4.69 -17.35 -7.89
N LEU A 101 5.47 -16.27 -7.72
CA LEU A 101 4.91 -14.94 -7.51
C LEU A 101 4.13 -14.46 -8.74
N ALA A 102 4.69 -14.67 -9.94
CA ALA A 102 4.02 -14.33 -11.18
C ALA A 102 2.72 -15.13 -11.37
N GLU A 103 2.66 -16.40 -10.95
CA GLU A 103 1.40 -17.16 -10.94
C GLU A 103 0.35 -16.52 -10.03
N CYS A 104 0.73 -16.00 -8.85
CA CYS A 104 -0.22 -15.29 -7.99
C CYS A 104 -0.83 -14.05 -8.66
N TRP A 105 -0.11 -13.45 -9.61
CA TRP A 105 -0.53 -12.26 -10.35
C TRP A 105 -1.19 -12.59 -11.70
N LYS A 106 -1.48 -13.87 -12.00
CA LYS A 106 -2.26 -14.21 -13.19
C LYS A 106 -3.76 -14.08 -12.91
N PRO A 107 -4.52 -13.45 -13.81
CA PRO A 107 -5.97 -13.42 -13.69
C PRO A 107 -6.51 -14.81 -13.97
N HIS A 108 -7.19 -15.40 -12.98
CA HIS A 108 -7.90 -16.68 -13.12
C HIS A 108 -9.40 -16.48 -13.29
N ILE A 109 -9.93 -15.33 -12.83
CA ILE A 109 -11.33 -14.96 -12.92
C ILE A 109 -11.42 -13.54 -13.48
N SER A 110 -12.26 -13.31 -14.48
CA SER A 110 -12.52 -11.97 -15.01
C SER A 110 -13.38 -11.16 -14.03
N VAL A 111 -13.02 -9.90 -13.79
CA VAL A 111 -13.82 -8.96 -13.01
C VAL A 111 -14.35 -7.88 -13.95
N PRO A 112 -15.67 -7.67 -14.04
CA PRO A 112 -16.24 -6.62 -14.89
C PRO A 112 -15.66 -5.24 -14.55
N VAL A 113 -15.23 -4.48 -15.56
CA VAL A 113 -14.59 -3.16 -15.37
C VAL A 113 -15.56 -2.08 -14.88
N ASP A 114 -16.86 -2.31 -15.00
CA ASP A 114 -17.91 -1.46 -14.44
C ASP A 114 -18.20 -1.75 -12.95
N HIS A 115 -17.47 -2.70 -12.34
CA HIS A 115 -17.60 -3.01 -10.93
C HIS A 115 -17.28 -1.77 -10.07
N PRO A 116 -18.14 -1.42 -9.09
CA PRO A 116 -18.09 -0.13 -8.39
C PRO A 116 -16.82 0.13 -7.57
N ASN A 117 -16.07 -0.92 -7.27
CA ASN A 117 -14.81 -0.86 -6.51
C ASN A 117 -13.56 -0.76 -7.39
N LEU A 118 -13.70 -0.79 -8.72
CA LEU A 118 -12.59 -0.63 -9.64
C LEU A 118 -12.41 0.82 -10.09
N ASP A 119 -11.21 1.12 -10.55
CA ASP A 119 -10.90 2.38 -11.20
C ASP A 119 -11.69 2.49 -12.52
N PRO A 120 -12.44 3.58 -12.75
CA PRO A 120 -13.16 3.80 -14.01
C PRO A 120 -12.28 3.80 -15.27
N ASP A 121 -10.98 4.06 -15.12
CA ASP A 121 -10.03 4.08 -16.23
C ASP A 121 -9.44 2.68 -16.53
N ALA A 122 -9.85 1.64 -15.78
CA ALA A 122 -9.49 0.26 -16.04
C ALA A 122 -9.92 -0.18 -17.46
N ALA A 123 -8.97 -0.70 -18.23
CA ALA A 123 -9.23 -1.29 -19.54
C ALA A 123 -9.68 -2.76 -19.40
N SER A 124 -9.10 -3.48 -18.44
CA SER A 124 -9.54 -4.81 -18.04
C SER A 124 -9.24 -5.04 -16.56
N SER A 125 -9.94 -6.01 -15.97
CA SER A 125 -9.70 -6.40 -14.58
C SER A 125 -9.92 -7.90 -14.40
N GLY A 126 -9.17 -8.48 -13.46
CA GLY A 126 -9.31 -9.87 -13.07
C GLY A 126 -8.93 -10.08 -11.61
N TYR A 127 -9.14 -11.30 -11.14
CA TYR A 127 -8.74 -11.74 -9.82
C TYR A 127 -7.83 -12.97 -9.95
N GLY A 128 -6.66 -12.89 -9.33
CA GLY A 128 -5.66 -13.95 -9.24
C GLY A 128 -5.69 -14.64 -7.88
N MET A 129 -4.54 -15.15 -7.42
CA MET A 129 -4.45 -15.79 -6.11
C MET A 129 -4.33 -14.73 -5.00
N GLY A 130 -5.47 -14.15 -4.63
CA GLY A 130 -5.58 -13.15 -3.56
C GLY A 130 -5.28 -11.71 -4.01
N TRP A 131 -5.38 -11.41 -5.31
CA TRP A 131 -5.08 -10.10 -5.88
C TRP A 131 -6.09 -9.69 -6.93
N TYR A 132 -6.55 -8.45 -6.88
CA TYR A 132 -7.13 -7.77 -8.03
C TYR A 132 -5.99 -7.36 -8.99
N LEU A 133 -6.26 -7.53 -10.28
CA LEU A 133 -5.32 -7.32 -11.37
C LEU A 133 -5.98 -6.39 -12.36
N THR A 134 -5.73 -5.09 -12.22
CA THR A 134 -6.31 -4.05 -13.05
C THR A 134 -5.30 -3.62 -14.10
N ARG A 135 -5.69 -3.65 -15.38
CA ARG A 135 -4.86 -3.20 -16.48
C ARG A 135 -5.41 -1.90 -17.04
N TYR A 136 -4.58 -0.88 -17.13
CA TYR A 136 -4.93 0.40 -17.73
C TYR A 136 -4.65 0.42 -19.23
N ARG A 137 -5.17 1.42 -19.95
CA ARG A 137 -5.03 1.52 -21.42
C ARG A 137 -3.59 1.79 -21.88
N ASP A 138 -2.78 2.40 -21.04
CA ASP A 138 -1.42 2.88 -21.35
C ASP A 138 -0.36 1.77 -21.34
N GLY A 139 -0.56 0.68 -20.61
CA GLY A 139 0.55 -0.21 -20.31
C GLY A 139 0.56 -0.72 -18.87
N THR A 140 0.02 0.10 -17.97
CA THR A 140 0.26 -0.02 -16.54
C THR A 140 -0.63 -1.09 -15.91
N SER A 141 -0.04 -1.93 -15.06
CA SER A 141 -0.77 -2.92 -14.27
C SER A 141 -0.79 -2.51 -12.81
N LEU A 142 -1.99 -2.45 -12.22
CA LEU A 142 -2.19 -2.30 -10.78
C LEU A 142 -2.57 -3.65 -10.18
N ILE A 143 -1.71 -4.14 -9.31
CA ILE A 143 -1.90 -5.35 -8.52
C ILE A 143 -2.24 -4.92 -7.11
N TRP A 144 -3.43 -5.25 -6.62
CA TRP A 144 -3.91 -4.67 -5.38
C TRP A 144 -4.93 -5.54 -4.65
N HIS A 145 -5.13 -5.24 -3.36
CA HIS A 145 -6.18 -5.84 -2.55
C HIS A 145 -6.59 -4.86 -1.44
N ASP A 146 -7.83 -4.94 -0.98
CA ASP A 146 -8.33 -4.16 0.15
C ASP A 146 -8.75 -5.06 1.31
N GLY A 147 -9.01 -4.47 2.47
CA GLY A 147 -9.38 -5.21 3.66
C GLY A 147 -10.31 -4.40 4.55
N GLY A 148 -11.17 -5.11 5.25
CA GLY A 148 -12.09 -4.53 6.20
C GLY A 148 -12.47 -5.55 7.26
N ILE A 149 -12.25 -5.18 8.51
CA ILE A 149 -12.78 -5.85 9.70
C ILE A 149 -13.30 -4.78 10.64
N ASP A 150 -14.11 -5.14 11.63
CA ASP A 150 -14.71 -4.19 12.56
C ASP A 150 -13.68 -3.22 13.15
N GLY A 151 -13.86 -1.94 12.84
CA GLY A 151 -13.03 -0.85 13.32
C GLY A 151 -11.79 -0.57 12.47
N PHE A 152 -11.51 -1.34 11.41
CA PHE A 152 -10.29 -1.20 10.61
C PHE A 152 -10.53 -1.38 9.11
N THR A 153 -9.85 -0.58 8.30
CA THR A 153 -9.78 -0.74 6.85
C THR A 153 -8.33 -0.68 6.38
N SER A 154 -8.04 -1.38 5.30
CA SER A 154 -6.71 -1.38 4.69
C SER A 154 -6.80 -1.43 3.17
N TRP A 155 -5.75 -0.94 2.52
CA TRP A 155 -5.55 -1.08 1.08
C TRP A 155 -4.07 -1.26 0.80
N ILE A 156 -3.74 -2.17 -0.11
CA ILE A 156 -2.37 -2.41 -0.59
C ILE A 156 -2.40 -2.53 -2.10
N GLY A 157 -1.45 -1.90 -2.77
CA GLY A 157 -1.27 -2.09 -4.20
C GLY A 157 0.06 -1.60 -4.70
N PHE A 158 0.44 -2.06 -5.89
CA PHE A 158 1.71 -1.72 -6.51
C PHE A 158 1.63 -1.80 -8.04
N LEU A 159 2.55 -1.06 -8.66
CA LEU A 159 2.73 -0.91 -10.10
C LEU A 159 4.12 -1.45 -10.47
N PRO A 160 4.24 -2.75 -10.81
CA PRO A 160 5.54 -3.36 -11.07
C PRO A 160 6.34 -2.66 -12.16
N GLU A 161 5.69 -2.15 -13.20
CA GLU A 161 6.33 -1.46 -14.33
C GLU A 161 7.02 -0.16 -13.93
N HIS A 162 6.62 0.44 -12.80
CA HIS A 162 7.09 1.73 -12.32
C HIS A 162 7.89 1.63 -11.00
N ASP A 163 8.04 0.43 -10.42
CA ASP A 163 8.64 0.20 -9.10
C ASP A 163 7.99 1.04 -7.98
N ILE A 164 6.66 1.21 -8.07
CA ILE A 164 5.87 1.99 -7.10
C ILE A 164 4.97 1.07 -6.30
N GLY A 165 4.85 1.32 -4.99
CA GLY A 165 3.89 0.64 -4.15
C GLY A 165 3.31 1.55 -3.07
N LEU A 166 2.07 1.26 -2.68
CA LEU A 166 1.28 2.04 -1.75
C LEU A 166 0.58 1.11 -0.75
N VAL A 167 0.62 1.50 0.52
CA VAL A 167 -0.11 0.84 1.61
C VAL A 167 -0.84 1.90 2.40
N VAL A 168 -2.12 1.66 2.65
CA VAL A 168 -2.98 2.48 3.49
C VAL A 168 -3.53 1.58 4.60
N LEU A 169 -3.29 1.97 5.86
CA LEU A 169 -3.86 1.32 7.04
C LEU A 169 -4.67 2.36 7.81
N ASN A 170 -5.90 2.03 8.16
CA ASN A 170 -6.82 2.96 8.80
C ASN A 170 -7.60 2.25 9.93
N SER A 171 -7.71 2.90 11.07
CA SER A 171 -8.40 2.39 12.26
C SER A 171 -9.81 2.96 12.38
N MET A 172 -10.56 2.88 11.28
CA MET A 172 -11.96 3.29 11.22
C MET A 172 -12.76 2.47 10.19
N SER A 173 -13.91 1.92 10.60
CA SER A 173 -14.88 1.27 9.71
C SER A 173 -15.44 2.24 8.65
N GLY A 174 -15.85 1.69 7.51
CA GLY A 174 -16.57 2.45 6.47
C GLY A 174 -15.69 3.34 5.58
N ASN A 175 -14.44 3.59 5.96
CA ASN A 175 -13.46 4.32 5.15
C ASN A 175 -12.62 3.35 4.31
N ARG A 176 -13.26 2.59 3.41
CA ARG A 176 -12.50 1.78 2.44
C ARG A 176 -11.87 2.72 1.43
N PHE A 177 -10.54 2.66 1.33
CA PHE A 177 -9.81 3.34 0.26
C PHE A 177 -10.09 2.57 -1.02
N LEU A 178 -11.02 3.10 -1.81
CA LEU A 178 -11.31 2.60 -3.14
C LEU A 178 -10.77 3.62 -4.15
N PRO A 179 -10.17 3.18 -5.26
CA PRO A 179 -9.84 4.06 -6.38
C PRO A 179 -11.14 4.53 -7.05
N ARG A 180 -11.92 5.38 -6.37
CA ARG A 180 -13.13 5.97 -6.93
C ARG A 180 -12.78 7.19 -7.76
N LYS A 181 -13.64 7.40 -8.77
CA LYS A 181 -13.65 8.51 -9.73
C LYS A 181 -13.06 9.78 -9.09
N ARG A 182 -11.90 10.23 -9.59
CA ARG A 182 -11.24 11.55 -9.38
C ARG A 182 -10.08 11.69 -8.38
N HIS A 183 -9.59 10.65 -7.69
CA HIS A 183 -8.49 10.85 -6.71
C HIS A 183 -7.17 10.13 -6.99
N PHE A 184 -7.10 9.27 -8.01
CA PHE A 184 -5.85 8.62 -8.38
C PHE A 184 -5.59 8.81 -9.87
N ARG A 185 -4.83 9.85 -10.20
CA ARG A 185 -4.22 10.02 -11.52
C ARG A 185 -2.72 9.96 -11.27
N LEU A 186 -2.10 8.79 -11.45
CA LEU A 186 -0.64 8.77 -11.59
C LEU A 186 -0.33 9.40 -12.95
N GLY A 187 -0.04 10.71 -12.94
CA GLY A 187 0.64 11.34 -14.05
C GLY A 187 2.08 10.87 -14.02
N ALA A 188 2.44 9.89 -14.84
CA ALA A 188 3.83 9.57 -15.12
C ALA A 188 4.39 10.66 -16.06
N GLU A 189 4.68 11.84 -15.52
CA GLU A 189 5.53 12.82 -16.21
C GLU A 189 6.99 12.46 -15.90
N CYS A 190 7.55 11.60 -16.73
CA CYS A 190 8.99 11.33 -16.75
C CYS A 190 9.69 12.59 -17.29
N SER A 191 10.22 13.43 -16.40
CA SER A 191 11.21 14.44 -16.79
C SER A 191 12.57 13.75 -16.88
N SER A 192 13.05 13.52 -18.10
CA SER A 192 14.43 13.12 -18.33
C SER A 192 15.35 14.24 -17.85
N ARG A 193 16.06 14.01 -16.75
CA ARG A 193 17.21 14.83 -16.35
C ARG A 193 18.40 14.42 -17.19
N ASP A 194 18.48 14.95 -18.41
CA ASP A 194 19.76 15.06 -19.10
C ASP A 194 20.49 16.31 -18.56
N GLY A 195 21.62 16.08 -17.90
CA GLY A 195 22.45 17.15 -17.35
C GLY A 195 23.60 16.61 -16.53
N ALA A 196 24.62 16.08 -17.20
CA ALA A 196 25.93 15.80 -16.60
C ALA A 196 26.62 17.09 -16.12
N PRO A 197 27.53 17.03 -15.13
CA PRO A 197 27.92 18.18 -14.32
C PRO A 197 29.01 19.05 -14.95
N GLY A 198 28.75 20.35 -15.06
CA GLY A 198 29.75 21.37 -15.40
C GLY A 198 30.45 21.91 -14.16
N SER A 199 31.74 21.59 -14.03
CA SER A 199 32.69 22.24 -13.11
C SER A 199 33.07 23.63 -13.63
N ALA A 200 33.04 24.68 -12.80
CA ALA A 200 34.18 25.59 -12.58
C ALA A 200 33.81 26.84 -11.74
N ALA A 201 34.53 26.97 -10.63
CA ALA A 201 35.25 28.16 -10.11
C ALA A 201 34.55 29.53 -9.86
N ARG A 202 34.90 30.03 -8.67
CA ARG A 202 34.65 31.33 -8.03
C ARG A 202 35.27 32.55 -8.75
N GLY A 203 34.70 33.72 -8.44
CA GLY A 203 35.34 35.05 -8.52
C GLY A 203 34.46 36.03 -9.31
N GLY A 204 34.15 37.26 -8.90
CA GLY A 204 34.53 38.14 -7.80
C GLY A 204 33.68 39.41 -7.95
N ARG A 205 33.48 40.14 -6.85
CA ARG A 205 32.57 41.29 -6.74
C ARG A 205 33.08 42.50 -7.53
N GLY A 206 32.15 43.27 -8.11
CA GLY A 206 32.39 44.62 -8.64
C GLY A 206 31.15 45.50 -8.42
N HIS A 207 31.22 46.39 -7.43
CA HIS A 207 30.35 47.56 -7.18
C HIS A 207 30.65 48.59 -8.30
N SER A 208 29.75 49.44 -8.84
CA SER A 208 28.99 50.53 -8.20
C SER A 208 28.34 51.41 -9.34
N PRO A 209 27.63 52.54 -9.11
CA PRO A 209 26.21 52.69 -9.45
C PRO A 209 25.86 53.90 -10.35
N GLY A 210 24.58 54.09 -10.70
CA GLY A 210 24.14 55.27 -11.46
C GLY A 210 22.63 55.49 -11.62
N ARG A 211 22.04 56.20 -10.63
CA ARG A 211 20.98 57.24 -10.71
C ARG A 211 19.57 56.97 -11.30
N LEU A 212 18.60 57.19 -10.39
CA LEU A 212 17.43 58.11 -10.41
C LEU A 212 16.28 57.91 -11.42
N GLY A 213 15.06 57.76 -10.88
CA GLY A 213 13.81 58.14 -11.56
C GLY A 213 12.53 57.45 -11.07
N HIS A 214 11.94 57.92 -9.97
CA HIS A 214 10.50 57.77 -9.64
C HIS A 214 9.74 58.99 -10.22
N PRO A 215 8.38 59.13 -10.18
CA PRO A 215 7.31 58.27 -9.62
C PRO A 215 6.01 58.20 -10.48
N ARG A 216 4.93 57.64 -9.87
CA ARG A 216 3.47 57.91 -10.02
C ARG A 216 2.64 56.84 -10.75
N LEU A 217 1.81 56.09 -10.01
CA LEU A 217 0.36 56.29 -9.67
C LEU A 217 -0.54 55.88 -10.86
N MET A 218 -1.25 54.73 -10.79
CA MET A 218 -2.60 54.54 -10.20
C MET A 218 -3.68 55.39 -10.86
N HIS A 219 -4.59 54.75 -11.61
CA HIS A 219 -6.05 54.92 -11.78
C HIS A 219 -6.50 53.68 -12.59
N GLY A 220 -7.58 52.95 -12.33
CA GLY A 220 -8.68 53.09 -11.37
C GLY A 220 -9.29 51.73 -11.04
#